data_AF-A0A9P1IUZ2-F1
#
_entry.id   AF-A0A9P1IUZ2-F1
#
_cell.length_a   1.000
_cell.length_b   1.000
_cell.length_c   1.000
_cell.angle_alpha   90.00
_cell.angle_beta   90.00
_cell.angle_gamma   90.00
#
_symmetry.space_group_name_H-M   'P 1'
#
loop_
_entity.id
_entity.type
_entity.pdbx_description
1 polymer ?
#
loop_
_entity_poly.entity_id
_entity_poly.type
_entity_poly.pdbx_seq_one_letter_code
_entity_poly.pdbx_strand_id
1 'polypeptide(L)'
;MLILDFTSTILDLYLSLFVCPFIFLPYPAGYPLGLFRFLNIPTSVQVYLGMSFIGVVAISLINLLESRYNKLCTITEDSKKRKYRRYFIAIIQYIFSFTFFAPVYFNIPDENYAIQVLTSELYCVDPEKFHNPYFFCLTLQPEIAMFSILSAIILVVPQMIFYPIGSFRYLNKNRNSTSRTTYIFRMKFILALCFQVFIPVIFLVVPSTFVVFSLYTKYFNQGITNLSMIFFATHGGISSIVTLIVHKPYRDFTLQTLYQFKIFRFIIKIPKVRDHRETALEFYKEARPKSTVVGRNLPQRNLYVQ
;
A
#
# COMPACT_ATOMS: atom_id res chain seq x y z
N MET A 1 -2.49 -0.37 8.41
CA MET A 1 -2.38 -1.74 7.87
C MET A 1 -3.77 -2.19 7.52
N LEU A 2 -4.64 -2.51 8.50
CA LEU A 2 -6.05 -2.84 8.22
C LEU A 2 -6.76 -1.90 7.24
N ILE A 3 -6.70 -0.58 7.48
CA ILE A 3 -7.33 0.42 6.57
C ILE A 3 -6.74 0.32 5.15
N LEU A 4 -5.41 0.26 5.03
CA LEU A 4 -4.73 0.13 3.74
C LEU A 4 -5.15 -1.15 3.04
N ASP A 5 -5.05 -2.30 3.71
CA ASP A 5 -5.40 -3.61 3.15
C ASP A 5 -6.87 -3.66 2.72
N PHE A 6 -7.77 -3.10 3.53
CA PHE A 6 -9.19 -2.98 3.24
C PHE A 6 -9.44 -2.11 2.00
N THR A 7 -8.86 -0.90 1.94
CA THR A 7 -9.03 0.01 0.80
C THR A 7 -8.42 -0.56 -0.47
N SER A 8 -7.27 -1.23 -0.38
CA SER A 8 -6.62 -1.89 -1.51
C SER A 8 -7.45 -3.07 -2.01
N THR A 9 -8.04 -3.86 -1.11
CA THR A 9 -8.94 -4.96 -1.48
C THR A 9 -10.21 -4.45 -2.15
N ILE A 10 -10.79 -3.35 -1.66
CA ILE A 10 -11.92 -2.71 -2.33
C ILE A 10 -11.54 -2.28 -3.75
N LEU A 11 -10.39 -1.61 -3.92
CA LEU A 11 -9.93 -1.17 -5.24
C LEU A 11 -9.67 -2.37 -6.17
N ASP A 12 -9.04 -3.43 -5.69
CA ASP A 12 -8.78 -4.64 -6.48
C ASP A 12 -10.09 -5.31 -6.92
N LEU A 13 -11.06 -5.47 -6.01
CA LEU A 13 -12.39 -5.98 -6.36
C LEU A 13 -13.11 -5.05 -7.34
N TYR A 14 -12.99 -3.74 -7.14
CA TYR A 14 -13.56 -2.73 -8.02
C TYR A 14 -13.03 -2.86 -9.45
N LEU A 15 -11.71 -2.95 -9.61
CA LEU A 15 -11.07 -3.05 -10.92
C LEU A 15 -11.18 -4.45 -11.54
N SER A 16 -11.21 -5.51 -10.74
CA SER A 16 -11.17 -6.90 -11.24
C SER A 16 -12.54 -7.55 -11.45
N LEU A 17 -13.56 -7.13 -10.71
CA LEU A 17 -14.90 -7.74 -10.72
C LEU A 17 -15.99 -6.77 -11.18
N PHE A 18 -15.99 -5.56 -10.63
CA PHE A 18 -17.10 -4.63 -10.85
C PHE A 18 -16.96 -3.83 -12.15
N VAL A 19 -15.79 -3.25 -12.41
CA VAL A 19 -15.56 -2.42 -13.60
C VAL A 19 -14.88 -3.20 -14.72
N CYS A 20 -13.81 -3.96 -14.42
CA CYS A 20 -12.97 -4.64 -15.41
C CYS A 20 -12.66 -3.72 -16.62
N PRO A 21 -11.97 -2.59 -16.41
CA PRO A 21 -11.86 -1.55 -17.41
C PRO A 21 -11.02 -2.02 -18.61
N PHE A 22 -11.57 -1.87 -19.82
CA PHE A 22 -10.83 -2.01 -21.07
C PHE A 22 -10.60 -0.61 -21.66
N ILE A 23 -9.34 -0.16 -21.66
CA ILE A 23 -8.97 1.22 -21.97
C ILE A 23 -8.06 1.25 -23.20
N PHE A 24 -8.29 2.19 -24.09
CA PHE A 24 -7.40 2.61 -25.16
C PHE A 24 -6.56 3.78 -24.65
N LEU A 25 -5.25 3.75 -24.84
CA LEU A 25 -4.35 4.88 -24.60
C LEU A 25 -3.58 5.14 -25.90
N PRO A 26 -3.38 6.39 -26.32
CA PRO A 26 -3.21 7.57 -25.47
C PRO A 26 -4.45 8.40 -25.20
N TYR A 27 -5.60 8.08 -25.79
CA TYR A 27 -6.85 8.78 -25.53
C TYR A 27 -7.64 7.98 -24.49
N PRO A 28 -7.74 8.39 -23.21
CA PRO A 28 -8.34 7.58 -22.15
C PRO A 28 -9.83 7.34 -22.46
N ALA A 29 -10.10 6.30 -23.20
CA ALA A 29 -11.40 5.96 -23.74
C ALA A 29 -11.54 4.45 -23.69
N GLY A 30 -12.77 3.95 -23.62
CA GLY A 30 -13.00 2.52 -23.49
C GLY A 30 -14.34 2.21 -22.88
N TYR A 31 -14.45 1.04 -22.29
CA TYR A 31 -15.68 0.55 -21.70
C TYR A 31 -15.42 -0.45 -20.57
N PRO A 32 -16.35 -0.56 -19.61
CA PRO A 32 -16.28 -1.57 -18.56
C PRO A 32 -16.69 -2.94 -19.10
N LEU A 33 -16.03 -3.99 -18.61
CA LEU A 33 -16.39 -5.39 -18.89
C LEU A 33 -17.00 -6.10 -17.67
N GLY A 34 -17.01 -5.45 -16.51
CA GLY A 34 -17.40 -6.06 -15.23
C GLY A 34 -18.89 -5.99 -14.91
N LEU A 35 -19.24 -6.35 -13.67
CA LEU A 35 -20.62 -6.47 -13.20
C LEU A 35 -21.46 -5.19 -13.32
N PHE A 36 -20.83 -4.02 -13.19
CA PHE A 36 -21.54 -2.73 -13.21
C PHE A 36 -22.17 -2.42 -14.56
N ARG A 37 -21.67 -3.04 -15.63
CA ARG A 37 -22.31 -3.02 -16.95
C ARG A 37 -23.72 -3.60 -16.88
N PHE A 38 -23.93 -4.73 -16.20
CA PHE A 38 -25.25 -5.38 -16.09
C PHE A 38 -26.23 -4.58 -15.21
N LEU A 39 -25.70 -3.73 -14.33
CA LEU A 39 -26.49 -2.83 -13.49
C LEU A 39 -26.77 -1.48 -14.16
N ASN A 40 -26.32 -1.27 -15.40
CA ASN A 40 -26.44 -0.02 -16.15
C ASN A 40 -25.90 1.21 -15.39
N ILE A 41 -24.82 1.04 -14.62
CA ILE A 41 -24.16 2.16 -13.94
C ILE A 41 -23.39 2.96 -15.00
N PRO A 42 -23.56 4.29 -15.09
CA PRO A 42 -22.88 5.11 -16.09
C PRO A 42 -21.35 4.97 -16.05
N THR A 43 -20.71 4.74 -17.20
CA THR A 43 -19.25 4.56 -17.28
C THR A 43 -18.48 5.76 -16.73
N SER A 44 -18.99 6.98 -16.92
CA SER A 44 -18.39 8.21 -16.36
C SER A 44 -18.26 8.15 -14.84
N VAL A 45 -19.31 7.71 -14.14
CA VAL A 45 -19.33 7.54 -12.68
C VAL A 45 -18.34 6.45 -12.27
N GLN A 46 -18.28 5.35 -13.03
CA GLN A 46 -17.34 4.26 -12.74
C GLN A 46 -15.88 4.72 -12.83
N VAL A 47 -15.53 5.52 -13.83
CA VAL A 47 -14.17 6.06 -13.99
C VAL A 47 -13.83 7.02 -12.84
N TYR A 48 -14.73 7.93 -12.48
CA TYR A 48 -14.52 8.88 -11.39
C TYR A 48 -14.33 8.21 -10.03
N LEU A 49 -15.16 7.21 -9.71
CA LEU A 49 -15.02 6.41 -8.49
C LEU A 49 -13.73 5.59 -8.48
N GLY A 50 -13.33 5.02 -9.62
CA GLY A 50 -12.08 4.28 -9.74
C GLY A 50 -10.86 5.15 -9.42
N MET A 51 -10.80 6.35 -9.98
CA MET A 51 -9.73 7.32 -9.70
C MET A 51 -9.75 7.78 -8.24
N SER A 52 -10.95 7.95 -7.66
CA SER A 52 -11.09 8.29 -6.25
C SER A 52 -10.55 7.18 -5.33
N PHE A 53 -10.86 5.92 -5.62
CA PHE A 53 -10.36 4.78 -4.86
C PHE A 53 -8.84 4.64 -4.93
N ILE A 54 -8.22 4.90 -6.09
CA ILE A 54 -6.76 4.98 -6.21
C ILE A 54 -6.20 6.05 -5.25
N GLY A 55 -6.82 7.23 -5.20
CA GLY A 55 -6.47 8.29 -4.26
C GLY A 55 -6.61 7.85 -2.79
N VAL A 56 -7.72 7.21 -2.43
CA VAL A 56 -7.97 6.71 -1.06
C VAL A 56 -6.91 5.70 -0.62
N VAL A 57 -6.49 4.80 -1.50
CA VAL A 57 -5.40 3.85 -1.22
C VAL A 57 -4.09 4.60 -0.96
N ALA A 58 -3.74 5.58 -1.78
CA ALA A 58 -2.54 6.39 -1.60
C ALA A 58 -2.53 7.14 -0.25
N ILE A 59 -3.66 7.73 0.15
CA ILE A 59 -3.78 8.41 1.45
C ILE A 59 -3.75 7.41 2.62
N SER A 60 -4.36 6.24 2.47
CA SER A 60 -4.31 5.17 3.48
C SER A 60 -2.88 4.68 3.73
N LEU A 61 -2.06 4.67 2.68
CA LEU A 61 -0.65 4.32 2.74
C LEU A 61 0.17 5.40 3.47
N ILE A 62 -0.05 6.67 3.17
CA ILE A 62 0.56 7.81 3.90
C ILE A 62 0.21 7.75 5.38
N ASN A 63 -1.06 7.55 5.73
CA ASN A 63 -1.53 7.45 7.11
C ASN A 63 -0.89 6.27 7.86
N LEU A 64 -0.66 5.15 7.17
CA LEU A 64 0.11 4.02 7.72
C LEU A 64 1.54 4.47 8.04
N LEU A 65 2.26 5.04 7.07
CA LEU A 65 3.64 5.49 7.24
C LEU A 65 3.77 6.51 8.38
N GLU A 66 2.90 7.52 8.41
CA GLU A 66 2.87 8.55 9.43
C GLU A 66 2.62 7.94 10.83
N SER A 67 1.66 7.02 10.94
CA SER A 67 1.36 6.35 12.21
C SER A 67 2.54 5.53 12.74
N ARG A 68 3.34 4.93 11.86
CA ARG A 68 4.52 4.16 12.24
C ARG A 68 5.71 5.05 12.58
N TYR A 69 5.91 6.10 11.80
CA TYR A 69 6.89 7.14 12.11
C TYR A 69 6.64 7.73 13.50
N ASN A 70 5.41 8.10 13.83
CA ASN A 70 5.07 8.65 15.14
C ASN A 70 5.34 7.64 16.27
N LYS A 71 4.90 6.40 16.15
CA LYS A 71 5.19 5.36 17.17
C LYS A 71 6.70 5.13 17.39
N LEU A 72 7.52 5.34 16.37
CA LEU A 72 8.97 5.23 16.49
C LEU A 72 9.58 6.48 17.15
N CYS A 73 9.13 7.67 16.76
CA CYS A 73 9.75 8.94 17.09
C CYS A 73 9.27 9.58 18.40
N THR A 74 8.07 9.23 18.89
CA THR A 74 7.54 9.71 20.17
C THR A 74 7.52 8.60 21.21
N ILE A 75 8.21 8.86 22.33
CA ILE A 75 8.24 8.00 23.52
C ILE A 75 7.18 8.48 24.54
N THR A 76 6.81 9.77 24.49
CA THR A 76 5.76 10.37 25.34
C THR A 76 4.37 10.23 24.72
N GLU A 77 3.34 10.21 25.57
CA GLU A 77 1.95 10.21 25.11
C GLU A 77 1.68 11.35 24.13
N ASP A 78 1.03 11.03 23.01
CA ASP A 78 0.66 12.00 21.99
C ASP A 78 -0.26 13.06 22.62
N SER A 79 0.19 14.32 22.64
CA SER A 79 -0.65 15.40 23.16
C SER A 79 -1.96 15.47 22.38
N LYS A 80 -3.09 15.75 23.05
CA LYS A 80 -4.41 15.86 22.42
C LYS A 80 -4.35 16.77 21.17
N LYS A 81 -3.64 17.91 21.26
CA LYS A 81 -3.43 18.85 20.16
C LYS A 81 -2.77 18.21 18.93
N ARG A 82 -1.72 17.41 19.12
CA ARG A 82 -1.03 16.70 18.03
C ARG A 82 -1.95 15.67 17.38
N LYS A 83 -2.70 14.91 18.18
CA LYS A 83 -3.65 13.90 17.68
C LYS A 83 -4.75 14.54 16.81
N TYR A 84 -5.37 15.63 17.28
CA TYR A 84 -6.40 16.34 16.49
C TYR A 84 -5.86 16.93 15.19
N ARG A 85 -4.65 17.54 15.21
CA ARG A 85 -4.02 18.06 14.00
C ARG A 85 -3.82 16.97 12.94
N ARG A 86 -3.43 15.77 13.36
CA ARG A 86 -3.23 14.64 12.44
C ARG A 86 -4.53 14.17 11.81
N TYR A 87 -5.60 14.05 12.60
CA TYR A 87 -6.92 13.72 12.04
C TYR A 87 -7.41 14.78 11.06
N PHE A 88 -7.21 16.06 11.39
CA PHE A 88 -7.58 17.16 10.49
C PHE A 88 -6.83 17.07 9.15
N ILE A 89 -5.51 16.85 9.17
CA ILE A 89 -4.71 16.66 7.95
C ILE A 89 -5.20 15.43 7.17
N ALA A 90 -5.46 14.31 7.85
CA ALA A 90 -5.96 13.09 7.21
C ALA A 90 -7.32 13.32 6.52
N ILE A 91 -8.24 14.07 7.14
CA ILE A 91 -9.53 14.43 6.55
C ILE A 91 -9.33 15.25 5.27
N ILE A 92 -8.48 16.27 5.29
CA ILE A 92 -8.17 17.08 4.10
C ILE A 92 -7.61 16.21 2.98
N GLN A 93 -6.70 15.28 3.30
CA GLN A 93 -6.12 14.36 2.33
C GLN A 93 -7.18 13.44 1.72
N TYR A 94 -8.12 12.92 2.51
CA TYR A 94 -9.21 12.12 1.95
C TYR A 94 -10.15 12.97 1.08
N ILE A 95 -10.48 14.21 1.46
CA ILE A 95 -11.24 15.11 0.60
C ILE A 95 -10.51 15.30 -0.74
N PHE A 96 -9.21 15.57 -0.70
CA PHE A 96 -8.39 15.67 -1.91
C PHE A 96 -8.45 14.41 -2.78
N SER A 97 -8.46 13.21 -2.17
CA SER A 97 -8.55 11.95 -2.93
C SER A 97 -9.83 11.81 -3.75
N PHE A 98 -10.93 12.46 -3.35
CA PHE A 98 -12.16 12.50 -4.14
C PHE A 98 -12.19 13.67 -5.13
N THR A 99 -11.50 14.77 -4.86
CA THR A 99 -11.61 15.99 -5.68
C THR A 99 -10.52 16.18 -6.73
N PHE A 100 -9.34 15.55 -6.58
CA PHE A 100 -8.20 15.81 -7.47
C PHE A 100 -8.48 15.51 -8.96
N PHE A 101 -9.38 14.56 -9.23
CA PHE A 101 -9.74 14.14 -10.59
C PHE A 101 -11.01 14.83 -11.13
N ALA A 102 -11.67 15.65 -10.32
CA ALA A 102 -12.90 16.33 -10.70
C ALA A 102 -12.77 17.24 -11.93
N PRO A 103 -11.66 17.98 -12.16
CA PRO A 103 -11.52 18.80 -13.36
C PRO A 103 -11.66 18.00 -14.66
N VAL A 104 -11.16 16.77 -14.71
CA VAL A 104 -11.31 15.89 -15.88
C VAL A 104 -12.77 15.49 -16.07
N TYR A 105 -13.44 15.13 -14.99
CA TYR A 105 -14.85 14.73 -15.01
C TYR A 105 -15.79 15.85 -15.48
N PHE A 106 -15.50 17.10 -15.14
CA PHE A 106 -16.32 18.24 -15.59
C PHE A 106 -16.02 18.70 -17.02
N ASN A 107 -14.97 18.18 -17.66
CA ASN A 107 -14.57 18.52 -19.04
C ASN A 107 -14.66 17.30 -19.97
N ILE A 108 -15.62 16.41 -19.72
CA ILE A 108 -15.88 15.25 -20.60
C ILE A 108 -16.38 15.76 -21.97
N PRO A 109 -15.81 15.27 -23.09
CA PRO A 109 -16.20 15.69 -24.44
C PRO A 109 -17.55 15.10 -24.86
N ASP A 110 -18.14 15.66 -25.92
CA ASP A 110 -19.28 15.05 -26.61
C ASP A 110 -18.89 13.69 -27.19
N GLU A 111 -19.76 12.69 -26.99
CA GLU A 111 -19.49 11.29 -27.35
C GLU A 111 -19.34 11.09 -28.86
N ASN A 112 -20.22 11.68 -29.67
CA ASN A 112 -20.18 11.53 -31.13
C ASN A 112 -18.91 12.17 -31.71
N TYR A 113 -18.56 13.36 -31.20
CA TYR A 113 -17.31 14.01 -31.58
C TYR A 113 -16.08 13.17 -31.17
N ALA A 114 -16.08 12.60 -29.98
CA ALA A 114 -14.99 11.74 -29.51
C ALA A 114 -14.84 10.48 -30.37
N ILE A 115 -15.93 9.81 -30.75
CA ILE A 115 -15.88 8.63 -31.63
C ILE A 115 -15.29 8.99 -32.99
N GLN A 116 -15.67 10.14 -33.57
CA GLN A 116 -15.13 10.60 -34.85
C GLN A 116 -13.60 10.80 -34.77
N VAL A 117 -13.13 11.52 -33.76
CA VAL A 117 -11.70 11.77 -33.56
C VAL A 117 -10.93 10.47 -33.31
N LEU A 118 -11.46 9.57 -32.49
CA LEU A 118 -10.80 8.30 -32.18
C LEU A 118 -10.74 7.36 -33.38
N THR A 119 -11.77 7.36 -34.22
CA THR A 119 -11.77 6.56 -35.46
C THR A 119 -10.69 7.04 -36.43
N SER A 120 -10.43 8.35 -36.51
CA SER A 120 -9.33 8.88 -37.34
C SER A 120 -7.95 8.67 -36.70
N GLU A 121 -7.82 8.88 -35.40
CA GLU A 121 -6.53 8.88 -34.70
C GLU A 121 -6.03 7.47 -34.35
N LEU A 122 -6.95 6.56 -34.03
CA LEU A 122 -6.67 5.16 -33.70
C LEU A 122 -7.09 4.24 -34.86
N TYR A 123 -6.65 4.56 -36.08
CA TYR A 123 -6.99 3.80 -37.30
C TYR A 123 -6.63 2.31 -37.25
N CYS A 124 -5.73 1.90 -36.35
CA CYS A 124 -5.34 0.50 -36.12
C CYS A 124 -6.32 -0.26 -35.22
N VAL A 125 -7.26 0.44 -34.58
CA VAL A 125 -8.31 -0.14 -33.76
C VAL A 125 -9.56 -0.27 -34.62
N ASP A 126 -10.18 -1.44 -34.58
CA ASP A 126 -11.46 -1.70 -35.25
C ASP A 126 -12.54 -0.68 -34.80
N PRO A 127 -13.12 0.10 -35.72
CA PRO A 127 -14.13 1.11 -35.40
C PRO A 127 -15.37 0.55 -34.69
N GLU A 128 -15.69 -0.74 -34.86
CA GLU A 128 -16.80 -1.36 -34.14
C GLU A 128 -16.61 -1.30 -32.62
N LYS A 129 -15.37 -1.26 -32.13
CA LYS A 129 -15.06 -1.13 -30.70
C LYS A 129 -15.51 0.20 -30.11
N PHE A 130 -15.59 1.26 -30.91
CA PHE A 130 -16.06 2.57 -30.46
C PHE A 130 -17.59 2.68 -30.44
N HIS A 131 -18.29 1.78 -31.15
CA HIS A 131 -19.76 1.72 -31.19
C HIS A 131 -20.34 0.81 -30.09
N ASN A 132 -19.55 0.49 -29.06
CA ASN A 132 -20.02 -0.25 -27.90
C ASN A 132 -21.03 0.60 -27.11
N PRO A 133 -22.17 0.06 -26.66
CA PRO A 133 -23.17 0.84 -25.91
C PRO A 133 -22.70 1.40 -24.56
N TYR A 134 -21.55 0.94 -24.05
CA TYR A 134 -20.93 1.43 -22.82
C TYR A 134 -19.62 2.20 -23.08
N PHE A 135 -19.35 2.51 -24.35
CA PHE A 135 -18.20 3.29 -24.75
C PHE A 135 -18.21 4.65 -24.05
N PHE A 136 -17.02 5.09 -23.67
CA PHE A 136 -16.85 6.35 -22.97
C PHE A 136 -15.46 6.89 -23.26
N CYS A 137 -15.38 8.15 -23.68
CA CYS A 137 -14.13 8.89 -23.80
C CYS A 137 -14.03 9.88 -22.65
N LEU A 138 -13.01 9.74 -21.81
CA LEU A 138 -12.81 10.61 -20.66
C LEU A 138 -12.35 12.01 -21.08
N THR A 139 -11.42 12.08 -22.04
CA THR A 139 -10.91 13.35 -22.57
C THR A 139 -10.23 13.15 -23.92
N LEU A 140 -10.40 14.13 -24.81
CA LEU A 140 -9.59 14.31 -26.02
C LEU A 140 -8.35 15.19 -25.78
N GLN A 141 -8.38 15.98 -24.70
CA GLN A 141 -7.32 16.88 -24.24
C GLN A 141 -6.59 16.23 -23.05
N PRO A 142 -5.47 15.50 -23.28
CA PRO A 142 -4.81 14.75 -22.23
C PRO A 142 -4.18 15.64 -21.15
N GLU A 143 -4.00 16.94 -21.41
CA GLU A 143 -3.31 17.89 -20.53
C GLU A 143 -4.01 17.98 -19.17
N ILE A 144 -5.34 18.11 -19.14
CA ILE A 144 -6.11 18.22 -17.89
C ILE A 144 -5.96 16.95 -17.04
N ALA A 145 -6.00 15.78 -17.69
CA ALA A 145 -5.80 14.48 -17.03
C ALA A 145 -4.37 14.34 -16.49
N MET A 146 -3.36 14.71 -17.30
CA MET A 146 -1.96 14.70 -16.89
C MET A 146 -1.72 15.64 -15.70
N PHE A 147 -2.22 16.87 -15.73
CA PHE A 147 -2.07 17.80 -14.60
C PHE A 147 -2.74 17.29 -13.33
N SER A 148 -3.93 16.70 -13.44
CA SER A 148 -4.63 16.09 -12.31
C SER A 148 -3.80 14.96 -11.68
N ILE A 149 -3.28 14.04 -12.51
CA ILE A 149 -2.43 12.92 -12.06
C ILE A 149 -1.11 13.42 -11.46
N LEU A 150 -0.43 14.36 -12.13
CA LEU A 150 0.84 14.93 -11.66
C LEU A 150 0.66 15.67 -10.32
N SER A 151 -0.44 16.39 -10.13
CA SER A 151 -0.75 17.06 -8.85
C SER A 151 -0.85 16.05 -7.70
N ALA A 152 -1.50 14.91 -7.92
CA ALA A 152 -1.60 13.84 -6.94
C ALA A 152 -0.22 13.22 -6.65
N ILE A 153 0.59 12.96 -7.69
CA ILE A 153 1.96 12.43 -7.54
C ILE A 153 2.83 13.38 -6.72
N ILE A 154 2.83 14.68 -7.04
CA ILE A 154 3.62 15.71 -6.35
C ILE A 154 3.23 15.82 -4.88
N LEU A 155 1.96 15.62 -4.53
CA LEU A 155 1.53 15.67 -3.13
C LEU A 155 1.81 14.37 -2.37
N VAL A 156 1.64 13.21 -3.02
CA VAL A 156 1.73 11.89 -2.36
C VAL A 156 3.18 11.41 -2.24
N VAL A 157 3.95 11.44 -3.32
CA VAL A 157 5.28 10.81 -3.39
C VAL A 157 6.28 11.40 -2.38
N PRO A 158 6.36 12.73 -2.17
CA PRO A 158 7.28 13.28 -1.17
C PRO A 158 6.96 12.79 0.26
N GLN A 159 5.68 12.63 0.61
CA GLN A 159 5.28 12.11 1.92
C GLN A 159 5.68 10.64 2.07
N MET A 160 5.49 9.85 1.00
CA MET A 160 5.91 8.45 0.92
C MET A 160 7.42 8.27 1.16
N ILE A 161 8.24 9.23 0.73
CA ILE A 161 9.70 9.23 0.92
C ILE A 161 10.07 9.78 2.31
N PHE A 162 9.39 10.83 2.76
CA PHE A 162 9.69 11.55 4.00
C PHE A 162 9.63 10.65 5.24
N TYR A 163 8.56 9.87 5.42
CA TYR A 163 8.38 9.09 6.65
C TYR A 163 9.40 7.95 6.81
N PRO A 164 9.73 7.13 5.79
CA PRO A 164 10.79 6.12 5.90
C PRO A 164 12.16 6.73 6.18
N ILE A 165 12.55 7.79 5.45
CA ILE A 165 13.83 8.47 5.66
C ILE A 165 13.89 9.07 7.06
N GLY A 166 12.83 9.77 7.49
CA GLY A 166 12.72 10.33 8.83
C GLY A 166 12.83 9.27 9.92
N SER A 167 12.18 8.11 9.73
CA SER A 167 12.24 6.98 10.65
C SER A 167 13.67 6.44 10.80
N PHE A 168 14.37 6.26 9.68
CA PHE A 168 15.74 5.80 9.67
C PHE A 168 16.70 6.79 10.33
N ARG A 169 16.57 8.09 10.02
CA ARG A 169 17.37 9.16 10.65
C ARG A 169 17.16 9.23 12.15
N TYR A 170 15.91 9.14 12.62
CA TYR A 170 15.59 9.13 14.05
C TYR A 170 16.22 7.93 14.76
N LEU A 171 16.12 6.74 14.16
CA LEU A 171 16.67 5.52 14.75
C LEU A 171 18.20 5.60 14.88
N ASN A 172 18.88 6.09 13.86
CA ASN A 172 20.34 6.26 13.88
C ASN A 172 20.78 7.32 14.90
N LYS A 173 20.06 8.43 15.01
CA LYS A 173 20.36 9.48 16.02
C LYS A 173 20.29 8.93 17.45
N ASN A 174 19.33 8.03 17.71
CA ASN A 174 19.11 7.44 19.05
C ASN A 174 19.77 6.07 19.22
N ARG A 175 20.76 5.72 18.37
CA ARG A 175 21.44 4.42 18.42
C ARG A 175 22.11 4.18 19.77
N ASN A 176 22.80 5.18 20.31
CA ASN A 176 23.58 5.05 21.54
C ASN A 176 22.72 5.14 22.81
N SER A 177 21.52 5.73 22.72
CA SER A 177 20.57 5.86 23.84
C SER A 177 19.57 4.70 23.92
N THR A 178 19.64 3.74 22.99
CA THR A 178 18.75 2.58 22.92
C THR A 178 19.55 1.30 23.12
N SER A 179 19.01 0.32 23.86
CA SER A 179 19.68 -0.99 23.98
C SER A 179 19.87 -1.65 22.61
N ARG A 180 20.96 -2.42 22.47
CA ARG A 180 21.31 -3.10 21.20
C ARG A 180 20.15 -3.95 20.68
N THR A 181 19.48 -4.67 21.58
CA THR A 181 18.34 -5.53 21.27
C THR A 181 17.16 -4.72 20.73
N THR A 182 16.77 -3.64 21.41
CA THR A 182 15.66 -2.77 20.98
C THR A 182 15.96 -2.08 19.65
N TYR A 183 17.21 -1.65 19.44
CA TYR A 183 17.64 -1.08 18.16
C TYR A 183 17.47 -2.07 17.00
N ILE A 184 17.93 -3.32 17.17
CA ILE A 184 17.78 -4.36 16.16
C ILE A 184 16.30 -4.63 15.86
N PHE A 185 15.45 -4.71 16.89
CA PHE A 185 14.01 -4.89 16.70
C PHE A 185 13.37 -3.73 15.93
N ARG A 186 13.67 -2.48 16.29
CA ARG A 186 13.17 -1.29 15.59
C ARG A 186 13.66 -1.23 14.14
N MET A 187 14.91 -1.60 13.87
CA MET A 187 15.47 -1.62 12.52
C MET A 187 14.80 -2.69 11.65
N LYS A 188 14.62 -3.91 12.18
CA LYS A 188 13.88 -4.98 11.48
C LYS A 188 12.44 -4.56 11.17
N PHE A 189 11.80 -3.85 12.09
CA PHE A 189 10.45 -3.33 11.88
C PHE A 189 10.38 -2.31 10.74
N ILE A 190 11.30 -1.33 10.69
CA ILE A 190 11.37 -0.34 9.60
C ILE A 190 11.66 -1.02 8.26
N LEU A 191 12.62 -1.93 8.21
CA LEU A 191 12.95 -2.66 6.98
C LEU A 191 11.77 -3.46 6.46
N ALA A 192 11.09 -4.22 7.32
CA ALA A 192 9.88 -4.96 6.95
C ALA A 192 8.80 -4.03 6.38
N LEU A 193 8.60 -2.87 7.00
CA LEU A 193 7.66 -1.86 6.52
C LEU A 193 8.08 -1.26 5.17
N CYS A 194 9.36 -1.00 4.94
CA CYS A 194 9.84 -0.54 3.63
C CYS A 194 9.55 -1.58 2.55
N PHE A 195 9.80 -2.87 2.80
CA PHE A 195 9.48 -3.94 1.84
C PHE A 195 7.97 -4.05 1.59
N GLN A 196 7.16 -3.99 2.65
CA GLN A 196 5.70 -4.04 2.57
C GLN A 196 5.12 -2.90 1.74
N VAL A 197 5.75 -1.72 1.76
CA VAL A 197 5.29 -0.52 1.05
C VAL A 197 5.87 -0.44 -0.36
N PHE A 198 7.12 -0.83 -0.55
CA PHE A 198 7.82 -0.67 -1.83
C PHE A 198 7.24 -1.55 -2.92
N ILE A 199 6.92 -2.81 -2.59
CA ILE A 199 6.40 -3.76 -3.59
C ILE A 199 5.04 -3.30 -4.16
N PRO A 200 4.03 -2.93 -3.36
CA PRO A 200 2.76 -2.42 -3.88
C PRO A 200 2.89 -1.07 -4.60
N VAL A 201 3.82 -0.21 -4.16
CA VAL A 201 4.07 1.08 -4.82
C VAL A 201 4.61 0.87 -6.23
N ILE A 202 5.45 -0.14 -6.49
CA ILE A 202 5.89 -0.48 -7.85
C ILE A 202 4.69 -0.78 -8.75
N PHE A 203 3.74 -1.60 -8.25
CA PHE A 203 2.54 -1.99 -8.99
C PHE A 203 1.58 -0.83 -9.26
N LEU A 204 1.68 0.29 -8.56
CA LEU A 204 0.88 1.49 -8.82
C LEU A 204 1.66 2.54 -9.64
N VAL A 205 2.93 2.78 -9.31
CA VAL A 205 3.74 3.85 -9.91
C VAL A 205 4.16 3.49 -11.33
N VAL A 206 4.66 2.27 -11.57
CA VAL A 206 5.10 1.85 -12.91
C VAL A 206 3.99 1.97 -13.96
N PRO A 207 2.78 1.43 -13.76
CA PRO A 207 1.71 1.62 -14.74
C PRO A 207 1.25 3.08 -14.82
N SER A 208 1.26 3.84 -13.73
CA SER A 208 0.96 5.28 -13.77
C SER A 208 1.95 6.07 -14.62
N THR A 209 3.25 5.76 -14.54
CA THR A 209 4.29 6.36 -15.38
C THR A 209 4.07 6.00 -16.85
N PHE A 210 3.70 4.76 -17.17
CA PHE A 210 3.34 4.37 -18.53
C PHE A 210 2.12 5.15 -19.05
N VAL A 211 1.06 5.29 -18.24
CA VAL A 211 -0.13 6.09 -18.61
C VAL A 211 0.27 7.52 -18.96
N VAL A 212 1.05 8.19 -18.10
CA VAL A 212 1.53 9.56 -18.36
C VAL A 212 2.40 9.62 -19.61
N PHE A 213 3.30 8.65 -19.79
CA PHE A 213 4.15 8.56 -20.99
C PHE A 213 3.31 8.40 -22.27
N SER A 214 2.32 7.51 -22.27
CA SER A 214 1.43 7.29 -23.41
C SER A 214 0.63 8.54 -23.72
N LEU A 215 0.04 9.19 -22.71
CA LEU A 215 -0.70 10.46 -22.87
C LEU A 215 0.15 11.57 -23.50
N TYR A 216 1.41 11.70 -23.05
CA TYR A 216 2.32 12.74 -23.53
C TYR A 216 2.87 12.47 -24.93
N THR A 217 3.30 11.24 -25.20
CA THR A 217 3.94 10.86 -26.48
C THR A 217 2.95 10.43 -27.55
N LYS A 218 1.66 10.32 -27.20
CA LYS A 218 0.62 9.72 -28.03
C LYS A 218 0.93 8.27 -28.44
N TYR A 219 1.73 7.56 -27.63
CA TYR A 219 2.12 6.18 -27.91
C TYR A 219 0.98 5.19 -27.62
N PHE A 220 0.47 4.54 -28.66
CA PHE A 220 -0.55 3.49 -28.56
C PHE A 220 0.08 2.10 -28.45
N ASN A 221 -0.28 1.35 -27.39
CA ASN A 221 0.04 -0.06 -27.27
C ASN A 221 -0.98 -0.76 -26.36
N GLN A 222 -1.90 -1.52 -26.95
CA GLN A 222 -2.96 -2.18 -26.20
C GLN A 222 -2.43 -3.23 -25.22
N GLY A 223 -1.36 -3.94 -25.57
CA GLY A 223 -0.75 -4.96 -24.71
C GLY A 223 -0.22 -4.38 -23.41
N ILE A 224 0.55 -3.29 -23.50
CA ILE A 224 1.10 -2.59 -22.32
C ILE A 224 -0.01 -1.89 -21.53
N THR A 225 -1.04 -1.36 -22.20
CA THR A 225 -2.20 -0.76 -21.53
C THR A 225 -2.97 -1.79 -20.72
N ASN A 226 -3.27 -2.96 -21.30
CA ASN A 226 -3.92 -4.06 -20.59
C ASN A 226 -3.07 -4.57 -19.42
N LEU A 227 -1.76 -4.71 -19.62
CA LEU A 227 -0.83 -5.11 -18.54
C LEU A 227 -0.84 -4.09 -17.39
N SER A 228 -0.92 -2.80 -17.72
CA SER A 228 -1.00 -1.72 -16.74
C SER A 228 -2.28 -1.81 -15.90
N MET A 229 -3.42 -2.13 -16.53
CA MET A 229 -4.68 -2.35 -15.82
C MET A 229 -4.63 -3.57 -14.90
N ILE A 230 -3.98 -4.65 -15.32
CA ILE A 230 -3.75 -5.84 -14.48
C ILE A 230 -2.91 -5.47 -13.25
N PHE A 231 -1.87 -4.65 -13.42
CA PHE A 231 -1.03 -4.21 -12.30
C PHE A 231 -1.83 -3.40 -11.28
N PHE A 232 -2.66 -2.46 -11.73
CA PHE A 232 -3.56 -1.72 -10.85
C PHE A 232 -4.53 -2.65 -10.11
N ALA A 233 -5.12 -3.62 -10.82
CA ALA A 233 -6.14 -4.53 -10.29
C ALA A 233 -5.61 -5.59 -9.32
N THR A 234 -4.28 -5.82 -9.28
CA THR A 234 -3.64 -6.87 -8.46
C THR A 234 -2.74 -6.34 -7.35
N HIS A 235 -2.54 -5.02 -7.27
CA HIS A 235 -1.58 -4.42 -6.32
C HIS A 235 -1.91 -4.75 -4.86
N GLY A 236 -3.19 -4.79 -4.47
CA GLY A 236 -3.65 -5.05 -3.11
C GLY A 236 -3.51 -6.50 -2.69
N GLY A 237 -3.83 -7.43 -3.58
CA GLY A 237 -3.61 -8.87 -3.40
C GLY A 237 -2.13 -9.18 -3.19
N ILE A 238 -1.26 -8.62 -4.04
CA ILE A 238 0.19 -8.76 -3.91
C ILE A 238 0.68 -8.14 -2.59
N SER A 239 0.21 -6.94 -2.24
CA SER A 239 0.50 -6.29 -0.95
C SER A 239 0.15 -7.18 0.24
N SER A 240 -1.02 -7.81 0.20
CA SER A 240 -1.52 -8.69 1.25
C SER A 240 -0.63 -9.94 1.38
N ILE A 241 -0.29 -10.59 0.27
CA ILE A 241 0.60 -11.76 0.25
C ILE A 241 1.97 -11.40 0.84
N VAL A 242 2.58 -10.29 0.40
CA VAL A 242 3.86 -9.80 0.93
C VAL A 242 3.77 -9.58 2.44
N THR A 243 2.68 -8.95 2.89
CA THR A 243 2.45 -8.67 4.30
C THR A 243 2.38 -9.94 5.14
N LEU A 244 1.65 -10.95 4.67
CA LEU A 244 1.53 -12.26 5.33
C LEU A 244 2.88 -13.00 5.39
N ILE A 245 3.74 -12.87 4.39
CA ILE A 245 5.04 -13.55 4.34
C ILE A 245 6.08 -12.82 5.22
N VAL A 246 6.17 -11.50 5.11
CA VAL A 246 7.25 -10.70 5.71
C VAL A 246 7.03 -10.47 7.20
N HIS A 247 5.78 -10.27 7.64
CA HIS A 247 5.50 -9.93 9.04
C HIS A 247 5.26 -11.17 9.88
N LYS A 248 6.27 -11.52 10.70
CA LYS A 248 6.25 -12.70 11.59
C LYS A 248 4.92 -12.91 12.34
N PRO A 249 4.31 -11.91 13.02
CA PRO A 249 3.06 -12.14 13.74
C PRO A 249 1.89 -12.55 12.82
N TYR A 250 1.80 -11.94 11.63
CA TYR A 250 0.78 -12.28 10.65
C TYR A 250 1.05 -13.65 10.02
N ARG A 251 2.31 -13.94 9.69
CA ARG A 251 2.72 -15.25 9.16
C ARG A 251 2.40 -16.38 10.12
N ASP A 252 2.80 -16.23 11.38
CA ASP A 252 2.65 -17.28 12.40
C ASP A 252 1.16 -17.54 12.65
N PHE A 253 0.34 -16.49 12.79
CA PHE A 253 -1.12 -16.61 12.92
C PHE A 253 -1.77 -17.27 11.70
N THR A 254 -1.36 -16.87 10.48
CA THR A 254 -1.91 -17.42 9.24
C THR A 254 -1.59 -18.91 9.10
N LEU A 255 -0.34 -19.32 9.37
CA LEU A 255 0.07 -20.72 9.33
C LEU A 255 -0.67 -21.56 10.38
N GLN A 256 -0.85 -21.03 11.60
CA GLN A 256 -1.63 -21.69 12.64
C GLN A 256 -3.09 -21.88 12.21
N THR A 257 -3.70 -20.84 11.65
CA THR A 257 -5.09 -20.87 11.17
C THR A 257 -5.24 -21.86 10.01
N LEU A 258 -4.35 -21.81 9.01
CA LEU A 258 -4.37 -22.74 7.87
C LEU A 258 -4.18 -24.19 8.31
N TYR A 259 -3.31 -24.47 9.28
CA TYR A 259 -3.10 -25.81 9.80
C TYR A 259 -4.34 -26.41 10.50
N GLN A 260 -5.25 -25.58 11.01
CA GLN A 260 -6.52 -26.06 11.56
C GLN A 260 -7.42 -26.66 10.47
N PHE A 261 -7.30 -26.20 9.22
CA PHE A 261 -8.00 -26.78 8.08
C PHE A 261 -7.32 -28.07 7.62
N LYS A 262 -8.08 -29.17 7.58
CA LYS A 262 -7.58 -30.53 7.28
C LYS A 262 -6.77 -30.63 5.98
N ILE A 263 -7.13 -29.84 4.96
CA ILE A 263 -6.47 -29.81 3.64
C ILE A 263 -5.00 -29.37 3.71
N PHE A 264 -4.65 -28.43 4.61
CA PHE A 264 -3.31 -27.84 4.63
C PHE A 264 -2.33 -28.57 5.55
N ARG A 265 -2.79 -29.56 6.33
CA ARG A 265 -1.93 -30.33 7.26
C ARG A 265 -0.80 -31.11 6.57
N PHE A 266 -1.01 -31.52 5.32
CA PHE A 266 -0.01 -32.25 4.54
C PHE A 266 1.06 -31.33 3.92
N ILE A 267 0.75 -30.05 3.75
CA ILE A 267 1.61 -29.06 3.06
C ILE A 267 2.40 -28.24 4.08
N ILE A 268 1.83 -27.96 5.25
CA ILE A 268 2.42 -27.05 6.24
C ILE A 268 3.18 -27.85 7.31
N LYS A 269 4.52 -27.86 7.23
CA LYS A 269 5.37 -28.17 8.40
C LYS A 269 5.42 -26.95 9.30
N ILE A 270 4.67 -26.97 10.41
CA ILE A 270 4.81 -25.93 11.44
C ILE A 270 6.22 -26.04 12.05
N PRO A 271 7.08 -25.00 11.97
CA PRO A 271 8.25 -24.97 12.82
C PRO A 271 7.76 -24.92 14.26
N LYS A 272 8.18 -25.88 15.11
CA LYS A 272 7.82 -25.93 16.54
C LYS A 272 7.79 -24.50 17.08
N VAL A 273 6.60 -24.02 17.47
CA VAL A 273 6.46 -22.73 18.13
C VAL A 273 7.28 -22.86 19.40
N ARG A 274 8.47 -22.27 19.40
CA ARG A 274 9.35 -22.26 20.56
C ARG A 274 8.58 -21.57 21.66
N ASP A 275 8.32 -22.29 22.74
CA ASP A 275 7.48 -21.81 23.83
C ASP A 275 8.00 -20.43 24.27
N HIS A 276 7.10 -19.47 24.49
CA HIS A 276 7.48 -18.17 25.05
C HIS A 276 8.25 -18.35 26.36
N ARG A 277 8.00 -19.45 27.09
CA ARG A 277 8.77 -19.85 28.28
C ARG A 277 10.20 -20.29 27.95
N GLU A 278 10.42 -21.06 26.89
CA GLU A 278 11.76 -21.49 26.47
C GLU A 278 12.60 -20.30 25.96
N THR A 279 11.98 -19.39 25.23
CA THR A 279 12.64 -18.18 24.73
C THR A 279 13.02 -17.25 25.88
N ALA A 280 12.14 -17.10 26.89
CA ALA A 280 12.44 -16.37 28.11
C ALA A 280 13.55 -17.05 28.94
N LEU A 281 13.58 -18.40 28.99
CA LEU A 281 14.61 -19.15 29.70
C LEU A 281 15.99 -19.02 29.05
N GLU A 282 16.08 -19.07 27.72
CA GLU A 282 17.33 -18.82 26.99
C GLU A 282 17.81 -17.37 27.19
N PHE A 283 16.89 -16.40 27.16
CA PHE A 283 17.20 -15.00 27.45
C PHE A 283 17.69 -14.79 28.89
N TYR A 284 17.12 -15.51 29.86
CA TYR A 284 17.57 -15.51 31.26
C TYR A 284 18.94 -16.18 31.44
N LYS A 285 19.26 -17.19 30.62
CA LYS A 285 20.55 -17.87 30.61
C LYS A 285 21.65 -17.02 29.95
N GLU A 286 21.34 -16.31 28.87
CA GLU A 286 22.26 -15.34 28.23
C GLU A 286 22.47 -14.08 29.07
N ALA A 287 21.47 -13.64 29.83
CA ALA A 287 21.55 -12.46 30.69
C ALA A 287 22.22 -12.72 32.05
N ARG A 288 22.56 -13.97 32.40
CA ARG A 288 23.37 -14.24 33.60
C ARG A 288 24.78 -13.68 33.36
N PRO A 289 25.26 -12.72 34.18
CA PRO A 289 26.67 -12.40 34.18
C PRO A 289 27.44 -13.68 34.49
N LYS A 290 28.47 -14.00 33.68
CA LYS A 290 29.43 -15.06 34.02
C LYS A 290 30.02 -14.66 35.37
N SER A 291 29.58 -15.34 36.43
CA SER A 291 30.19 -15.20 37.75
C SER A 291 31.64 -15.65 37.60
N THR A 292 32.54 -14.69 37.51
CA THR A 292 33.95 -14.89 37.80
C THR A 292 34.00 -15.48 39.19
N VAL A 293 34.39 -16.76 39.29
CA VAL A 293 34.71 -17.41 40.54
C VAL A 293 35.94 -16.68 41.10
N VAL A 294 35.70 -15.62 41.85
CA VAL A 294 36.70 -15.06 42.75
C VAL A 294 36.51 -15.80 44.06
N GLY A 295 37.39 -16.76 44.30
CA GLY A 295 37.51 -17.41 45.61
C GLY A 295 37.72 -16.34 46.67
N ARG A 296 36.73 -16.16 47.54
CA ARG A 296 36.90 -15.48 48.83
C ARG A 296 36.58 -16.47 49.93
N ASN A 297 37.60 -16.70 50.74
CA ASN A 297 37.55 -17.42 52.01
C ASN A 297 36.38 -16.90 52.86
N LEU A 298 35.49 -17.80 53.25
CA LEU A 298 34.50 -17.58 54.29
C LEU A 298 35.20 -17.66 55.66
N PRO A 299 35.08 -16.67 56.56
CA PRO A 299 35.46 -16.85 57.94
C PRO A 299 34.35 -17.61 58.70
N GLN A 300 34.74 -18.66 59.40
CA GLN A 300 33.91 -19.38 60.38
C GLN A 300 33.39 -18.39 61.44
N ARG A 301 32.06 -18.32 61.61
CA ARG A 301 31.44 -17.67 62.77
C ARG A 301 31.08 -18.75 63.80
N ASN A 302 31.76 -18.68 64.94
CA ASN A 302 31.46 -19.42 66.15
C ASN A 302 30.01 -19.15 66.61
N LEU A 303 29.25 -20.22 66.82
CA LEU A 303 28.00 -20.23 67.57
C LEU A 303 28.36 -20.37 69.05
N TYR A 304 28.12 -19.30 69.83
CA TYR A 304 28.05 -19.39 71.29
C TYR A 304 26.58 -19.51 71.72
N VAL A 305 26.34 -20.61 72.42
CA VAL A 305 25.34 -20.94 73.43
C VAL A 305 24.63 -19.75 74.09
N GLN A 306 23.29 -19.77 74.06
CA GLN A 306 22.41 -19.72 75.22
C GLN A 306 21.17 -20.58 74.95
#